data_AF-A0A0R3TFC9-F1
#
_entry.id   AF-A0A0R3TFC9-F1
#
_cell.length_a   1.000
_cell.length_b   1.000
_cell.length_c   1.000
_cell.angle_alpha   90.00
_cell.angle_beta   90.00
_cell.angle_gamma   90.00
#
_symmetry.space_group_name_H-M   'P 1'
#
loop_
_entity.id
_entity.type
_entity.pdbx_description
1 polymer ?
#
loop_
_entity_poly.entity_id
_entity_poly.type
_entity_poly.pdbx_seq_one_letter_code
_entity_poly.pdbx_strand_id
1 'polypeptide(L)'
;MFLYCRYPNSTYLKSFFPEVKFNRYNTAQLVKWFSNFREYYYINIERYVRKLIAEGIKTSDCVRITPKHALYRTLIGHYNRGIENEIPPEFCQVVERTVIEFLMAIISEPDSHSAWKKKIYKTIAKLDQPIPEKFKNSHYRF
;
A
#
# COMPACT_ATOMS: atom_id res chain seq x y z
N MET A 1 5.37 -8.77 3.07
CA MET A 1 5.01 -7.90 4.22
C MET A 1 4.14 -6.70 3.84
N PHE A 2 4.57 -5.80 2.94
CA PHE A 2 3.82 -4.57 2.62
C PHE A 2 2.38 -4.79 2.12
N LEU A 3 2.13 -5.89 1.38
CA LEU A 3 0.77 -6.25 0.92
C LEU A 3 -0.21 -6.47 2.09
N TYR A 4 0.28 -6.87 3.26
CA TYR A 4 -0.54 -7.10 4.46
C TYR A 4 -0.68 -5.82 5.29
N CYS A 5 0.43 -5.13 5.56
CA CYS A 5 0.46 -3.98 6.47
C CYS A 5 1.29 -2.83 5.88
N ARG A 6 0.66 -1.67 5.70
CA ARG A 6 1.28 -0.47 5.07
C ARG A 6 1.84 0.49 6.11
N TYR A 7 1.30 0.48 7.34
CA TYR A 7 1.68 1.35 8.46
C TYR A 7 2.17 0.58 9.70
N PRO A 8 3.09 -0.39 9.57
CA PRO A 8 3.62 -1.08 10.73
C PRO A 8 4.54 -0.14 11.54
N ASN A 9 4.49 -0.25 12.86
CA ASN A 9 5.47 0.42 13.72
C ASN A 9 6.82 -0.34 13.69
N SER A 10 7.89 0.34 14.09
CA SER A 10 9.25 -0.25 14.02
C SER A 10 9.41 -1.47 14.92
N THR A 11 8.81 -1.49 16.11
CA THR A 11 8.84 -2.64 17.02
C THR A 11 8.20 -3.87 16.38
N TYR A 12 7.03 -3.69 15.75
CA TYR A 12 6.33 -4.76 15.04
C TYR A 12 7.16 -5.32 13.90
N LEU A 13 7.74 -4.46 13.05
CA LEU A 13 8.62 -4.90 11.96
C LEU A 13 9.84 -5.67 12.45
N LYS A 14 10.51 -5.19 13.51
CA LYS A 14 11.70 -5.85 14.07
C LYS A 14 11.42 -7.28 14.50
N SER A 15 10.21 -7.56 14.98
CA SER A 15 9.82 -8.92 15.39
C SER A 15 9.85 -9.95 14.26
N PHE A 16 9.89 -9.52 13.00
CA PHE A 16 10.00 -10.39 11.82
C PHE A 16 11.43 -10.64 11.34
N PHE A 17 12.43 -10.06 12.01
CA PHE A 17 13.84 -10.23 11.66
C PHE A 17 14.65 -10.57 12.92
N PRO A 18 14.38 -11.70 13.60
CA PRO A 18 15.05 -12.09 14.84
C PRO A 18 16.58 -12.25 14.70
N GLU A 19 17.05 -12.52 13.49
CA GLU A 19 18.46 -12.65 13.14
C GLU A 19 19.20 -11.31 13.04
N VAL A 20 18.47 -10.20 12.90
CA VAL A 20 19.06 -8.87 12.72
C VAL A 20 19.26 -8.19 14.06
N LYS A 21 20.52 -7.84 14.37
CA LYS A 21 20.84 -6.96 15.50
C LYS A 21 20.52 -5.51 15.15
N PHE A 22 19.35 -5.04 15.57
CA PHE A 22 18.91 -3.68 15.29
C PHE A 22 19.69 -2.63 16.08
N ASN A 23 20.15 -1.59 15.37
CA ASN A 23 20.67 -0.34 15.92
C ASN A 23 19.88 0.84 15.34
N ARG A 24 20.23 2.07 15.69
CA ARG A 24 19.53 3.27 15.22
C ARG A 24 19.54 3.39 13.69
N TYR A 25 20.65 3.06 13.04
CA TYR A 25 20.83 3.21 11.59
C TYR A 25 19.97 2.21 10.81
N ASN A 26 20.09 0.91 11.08
CA ASN A 26 19.31 -0.10 10.35
C ASN A 26 17.80 -0.04 10.70
N THR A 27 17.43 0.41 11.91
CA THR A 27 16.03 0.70 12.25
C THR A 27 15.48 1.83 11.37
N ALA A 28 16.24 2.92 11.21
CA ALA A 28 15.84 4.03 10.35
C ALA A 28 15.73 3.60 8.88
N GLN A 29 16.65 2.75 8.41
CA GLN A 29 16.61 2.19 7.06
C GLN A 29 15.36 1.32 6.83
N LEU A 30 15.02 0.45 7.78
CA LEU A 30 13.82 -0.39 7.72
C LEU A 30 12.53 0.46 7.65
N VAL A 31 12.45 1.50 8.48
CA VAL A 31 11.32 2.45 8.43
C VAL A 31 11.28 3.21 7.10
N LYS A 32 12.45 3.60 6.57
CA LYS A 32 12.57 4.29 5.28
C LYS A 32 12.07 3.42 4.13
N TRP A 33 12.33 2.11 4.14
CA TRP A 33 11.79 1.20 3.12
C TRP A 33 10.26 1.23 3.08
N PHE A 34 9.59 1.18 4.24
CA PHE A 34 8.13 1.28 4.28
C PHE A 34 7.61 2.65 3.86
N SER A 35 8.36 3.73 4.12
CA SER A 35 8.03 5.04 3.56
C SER A 35 8.13 5.06 2.04
N ASN A 36 9.19 4.52 1.45
CA ASN A 36 9.36 4.40 0.01
C ASN A 36 8.25 3.54 -0.62
N PHE A 37 7.88 2.42 0.03
CA PHE A 37 6.80 1.57 -0.44
C PHE A 37 5.46 2.30 -0.45
N ARG A 38 5.14 3.06 0.60
CA ARG A 38 3.92 3.90 0.62
C ARG A 38 3.96 5.00 -0.43
N GLU A 39 5.09 5.64 -0.63
CA GLU A 39 5.25 6.67 -1.66
C GLU A 39 4.95 6.10 -3.05
N TYR A 40 5.58 4.98 -3.42
CA TYR A 40 5.29 4.29 -4.67
C TYR A 40 3.81 3.89 -4.79
N TYR A 41 3.22 3.37 -3.71
CA TYR A 41 1.82 2.96 -3.67
C TYR A 41 0.90 4.13 -4.00
N TYR A 42 1.01 5.23 -3.23
CA TYR A 42 0.11 6.36 -3.37
C TYR A 42 0.33 7.15 -4.65
N ILE A 43 1.56 7.23 -5.19
CA ILE A 43 1.83 7.85 -6.49
C ILE A 43 1.08 7.08 -7.61
N ASN A 44 1.13 5.75 -7.60
CA ASN A 44 0.46 4.96 -8.63
C ASN A 44 -1.07 5.01 -8.50
N ILE A 45 -1.60 5.02 -7.26
CA ILE A 45 -3.04 5.22 -7.02
C ILE A 45 -3.48 6.59 -7.53
N GLU A 46 -2.79 7.66 -7.15
CA GLU A 46 -3.14 9.01 -7.56
C GLU A 46 -3.10 9.16 -9.08
N ARG A 47 -2.06 8.64 -9.74
CA ARG A 47 -1.95 8.64 -11.20
C ARG A 47 -3.13 7.92 -11.86
N TYR A 48 -3.51 6.77 -11.33
CA TYR A 48 -4.66 6.01 -11.83
C TYR A 48 -5.98 6.78 -11.63
N VAL A 49 -6.20 7.36 -10.46
CA VAL A 49 -7.40 8.15 -10.15
C VAL A 49 -7.50 9.39 -11.04
N ARG A 50 -6.41 10.15 -11.22
CA ARG A 50 -6.40 11.31 -12.12
C ARG A 50 -6.71 10.91 -13.56
N LYS A 51 -6.25 9.74 -14.00
CA LYS A 51 -6.62 9.18 -15.30
C LYS A 51 -8.13 8.89 -15.40
N LEU A 52 -8.72 8.25 -14.39
CA LEU A 52 -10.17 7.99 -14.35
C LEU A 52 -10.98 9.29 -14.43
N ILE A 53 -10.57 10.33 -13.69
CA ILE A 53 -11.23 11.64 -13.72
C ILE A 53 -11.12 12.27 -15.12
N ALA A 54 -9.95 12.20 -15.75
CA ALA A 54 -9.75 12.68 -17.12
C ALA A 54 -10.60 11.92 -18.16
N GLU A 55 -10.91 10.65 -17.90
CA GLU A 55 -11.84 9.81 -18.67
C GLU A 55 -13.32 10.08 -18.35
N GLY A 56 -13.60 11.03 -17.44
CA GLY A 56 -14.96 11.49 -17.12
C GLY A 56 -15.64 10.76 -15.97
N ILE A 57 -14.93 9.87 -15.25
CA ILE A 57 -15.47 9.19 -14.07
C ILE A 57 -15.61 10.19 -12.92
N LYS A 58 -16.85 10.38 -12.45
CA LYS A 58 -17.20 11.34 -11.39
C LYS A 58 -17.86 10.71 -10.16
N THR A 59 -17.99 9.39 -10.11
CA THR A 59 -18.61 8.68 -8.99
C THR A 59 -17.78 7.47 -8.59
N SER A 60 -17.85 7.09 -7.32
CA SER A 60 -17.17 5.89 -6.80
C SER A 60 -17.90 4.60 -7.17
N ASP A 61 -19.18 4.66 -7.51
CA ASP A 61 -20.02 3.50 -7.82
C ASP A 61 -19.49 2.66 -8.99
N CYS A 62 -18.74 3.29 -9.90
CA CYS A 62 -18.12 2.63 -11.04
C CYS A 62 -16.70 2.09 -10.75
N VAL A 63 -16.16 2.33 -9.55
CA VAL A 63 -14.79 1.91 -9.20
C VAL A 63 -14.81 0.46 -8.72
N ARG A 64 -14.33 -0.43 -9.58
CA ARG A 64 -13.99 -1.81 -9.22
C ARG A 64 -12.53 -2.08 -9.55
N ILE A 65 -11.76 -2.54 -8.58
CA ILE A 65 -10.40 -3.04 -8.84
C ILE A 65 -10.43 -4.56 -8.80
N THR A 66 -9.84 -5.16 -9.84
CA THR A 66 -9.66 -6.60 -9.95
C THR A 66 -8.21 -6.89 -10.34
N PRO A 67 -7.72 -8.14 -10.19
CA PRO A 67 -6.38 -8.51 -10.62
C PRO A 67 -6.08 -8.25 -12.12
N LYS A 68 -7.13 -8.09 -12.94
CA LYS A 68 -7.02 -7.76 -14.37
C LYS A 68 -6.75 -6.28 -14.64
N HIS A 69 -6.81 -5.40 -13.64
CA HIS A 69 -6.54 -3.98 -13.83
C HIS A 69 -5.03 -3.70 -13.87
N ALA A 70 -4.62 -2.79 -14.77
CA ALA A 70 -3.22 -2.43 -14.94
C ALA A 70 -2.60 -1.88 -13.64
N LEU A 71 -3.33 -1.05 -12.89
CA LEU A 71 -2.91 -0.56 -11.58
C LEU A 71 -2.52 -1.72 -10.65
N TYR A 72 -3.39 -2.72 -10.50
CA TYR A 72 -3.14 -3.84 -9.60
C TYR A 72 -1.90 -4.64 -10.04
N ARG A 73 -1.78 -4.95 -11.33
CA ARG A 73 -0.59 -5.65 -11.87
C ARG A 73 0.70 -4.85 -11.65
N THR A 74 0.69 -3.54 -11.84
CA THR A 74 1.84 -2.67 -11.58
C THR A 74 2.27 -2.74 -10.12
N LEU A 75 1.32 -2.66 -9.18
CA LEU A 75 1.62 -2.76 -7.74
C LEU A 75 2.18 -4.15 -7.39
N ILE A 76 1.56 -5.22 -7.86
CA ILE A 76 2.03 -6.60 -7.60
C ILE A 76 3.42 -6.83 -8.20
N GLY A 77 3.65 -6.41 -9.45
CA GLY A 77 4.96 -6.53 -10.10
C GLY A 77 6.06 -5.74 -9.40
N HIS A 78 5.72 -4.70 -8.64
CA HIS A 78 6.68 -3.95 -7.83
C HIS A 78 6.95 -4.62 -6.47
N TYR A 79 5.90 -5.05 -5.74
CA TYR A 79 6.05 -5.54 -4.37
C TYR A 79 6.29 -7.04 -4.24
N ASN A 80 5.91 -7.84 -5.23
CA ASN A 80 5.82 -9.29 -5.12
C ASN A 80 6.27 -10.01 -6.40
N ARG A 81 7.27 -9.44 -7.08
CA ARG A 81 7.82 -9.96 -8.34
C ARG A 81 8.32 -11.39 -8.15
N GLY A 82 7.82 -12.31 -8.98
CA GLY A 82 8.24 -13.72 -9.00
C GLY A 82 7.57 -14.61 -7.95
N ILE A 83 6.61 -14.09 -7.17
CA ILE A 83 5.84 -14.86 -6.18
C ILE A 83 4.35 -14.47 -6.24
N GLU A 84 3.84 -14.22 -7.44
CA GLU A 84 2.49 -13.69 -7.69
C GLU A 84 1.36 -14.59 -7.15
N ASN A 85 1.65 -15.86 -6.83
CA ASN A 85 0.69 -16.79 -6.23
C ASN A 85 0.46 -16.53 -4.73
N GLU A 86 1.30 -15.73 -4.06
CA GLU A 86 1.20 -15.44 -2.62
C GLU A 86 0.72 -14.01 -2.33
N ILE A 87 -0.46 -13.66 -2.85
CA ILE A 87 -1.07 -12.35 -2.62
C ILE A 87 -2.20 -12.47 -1.60
N PRO A 88 -2.21 -11.66 -0.52
CA PRO A 88 -3.35 -11.64 0.39
C PRO A 88 -4.63 -11.20 -0.33
N PRO A 89 -5.75 -11.92 -0.16
CA PRO A 89 -7.00 -11.60 -0.83
C PRO A 89 -7.52 -10.20 -0.49
N GLU A 90 -7.20 -9.68 0.70
CA GLU A 90 -7.58 -8.35 1.16
C GLU A 90 -6.86 -7.24 0.38
N PHE A 91 -5.68 -7.50 -0.22
CA PHE A 91 -4.91 -6.44 -0.86
C PHE A 91 -5.67 -5.80 -2.02
N CYS A 92 -6.43 -6.57 -2.80
CA CYS A 92 -7.25 -6.03 -3.88
C CYS A 92 -8.32 -5.07 -3.34
N GLN A 93 -8.95 -5.42 -2.21
CA GLN A 93 -9.95 -4.59 -1.55
C GLN A 93 -9.34 -3.31 -0.99
N VAL A 94 -8.12 -3.39 -0.44
CA VAL A 94 -7.39 -2.21 0.05
C VAL A 94 -7.04 -1.27 -1.10
N VAL A 95 -6.58 -1.79 -2.24
CA VAL A 95 -6.31 -1.01 -3.44
C VAL A 95 -7.59 -0.31 -3.92
N GLU A 96 -8.69 -1.07 -4.06
CA GLU A 96 -10.00 -0.52 -4.43
C GLU A 96 -10.43 0.60 -3.49
N ARG A 97 -10.37 0.36 -2.18
CA ARG A 97 -10.73 1.36 -1.18
C ARG A 97 -9.83 2.58 -1.24
N THR A 98 -8.55 2.41 -1.51
CA THR A 98 -7.63 3.55 -1.69
C THR A 98 -7.98 4.37 -2.91
N VAL A 99 -8.29 3.73 -4.05
CA VAL A 99 -8.74 4.42 -5.27
C VAL A 99 -10.01 5.21 -5.00
N ILE A 100 -10.99 4.63 -4.32
CA ILE A 100 -12.25 5.30 -3.96
C ILE A 100 -11.99 6.53 -3.08
N GLU A 101 -11.19 6.40 -2.02
CA GLU A 101 -10.89 7.53 -1.12
C GLU A 101 -10.14 8.67 -1.83
N PHE A 102 -9.20 8.34 -2.73
CA PHE A 102 -8.52 9.35 -3.56
C PHE A 102 -9.48 10.00 -4.55
N LEU A 103 -10.33 9.21 -5.23
CA LEU A 103 -11.28 9.71 -6.21
C LEU A 103 -12.27 10.68 -5.56
N MET A 104 -12.89 10.30 -4.44
CA MET A 104 -13.80 11.15 -3.69
C MET A 104 -13.12 12.43 -3.20
N ALA A 105 -11.89 12.33 -2.68
CA ALA A 105 -11.15 13.48 -2.19
C ALA A 105 -10.81 14.48 -3.31
N ILE A 106 -10.46 14.01 -4.51
CA ILE A 106 -10.13 14.88 -5.65
C ILE A 106 -11.40 15.48 -6.27
N ILE A 107 -12.50 14.71 -6.37
CA ILE A 107 -13.78 15.19 -6.93
C ILE A 107 -14.43 16.24 -6.04
N SER A 108 -14.43 16.06 -4.72
CA SER A 108 -15.09 16.98 -3.78
C SER A 108 -14.36 18.32 -3.58
N GLU A 109 -13.18 18.53 -4.17
CA GLU A 109 -12.17 19.56 -3.84
C GLU A 109 -11.69 19.45 -2.37
N PRO A 110 -10.45 18.98 -2.10
CA PRO A 110 -9.31 19.91 -2.00
C PRO A 110 -7.93 19.24 -2.14
N ASP A 111 -7.43 18.92 -3.34
CA ASP A 111 -5.97 18.71 -3.49
C ASP A 111 -5.17 20.03 -3.44
N SER A 112 -5.86 21.18 -3.31
CA SER A 112 -5.31 22.49 -2.95
C SER A 112 -4.79 22.59 -1.52
N HIS A 113 -5.33 21.78 -0.58
CA HIS A 113 -4.89 21.77 0.81
C HIS A 113 -3.79 20.73 1.05
N SER A 114 -2.61 21.16 1.49
CA SER A 114 -1.41 20.32 1.69
C SER A 114 -1.60 19.06 2.56
N ALA A 115 -2.71 18.96 3.31
CA ALA A 115 -3.01 17.87 4.23
C ALA A 115 -4.11 16.88 3.76
N TRP A 116 -4.65 17.01 2.55
CA TRP A 116 -5.81 16.22 2.09
C TRP A 116 -5.62 14.70 2.20
N LYS A 117 -4.40 14.21 1.94
CA LYS A 117 -4.07 12.78 2.04
C LYS A 117 -4.05 12.23 3.48
N LYS A 118 -3.98 13.09 4.51
CA LYS A 118 -3.90 12.63 5.93
C LYS A 118 -5.11 11.79 6.34
N LYS A 119 -6.31 12.18 5.92
CA LYS A 119 -7.54 11.42 6.22
C LYS A 119 -7.52 10.05 5.53
N ILE A 120 -7.11 10.02 4.27
CA ILE A 120 -6.99 8.80 3.48
C ILE A 120 -6.00 7.83 4.15
N TYR A 121 -4.82 8.31 4.53
CA TYR A 121 -3.81 7.50 5.20
C TYR A 121 -4.35 6.85 6.48
N LYS A 122 -5.11 7.60 7.30
CA LYS A 122 -5.77 7.05 8.49
C LYS A 122 -6.82 6.00 8.14
N THR A 123 -7.58 6.18 7.06
CA THR A 123 -8.55 5.18 6.59
C THR A 123 -7.84 3.90 6.16
N ILE A 124 -6.79 3.99 5.34
CA ILE A 124 -6.07 2.82 4.81
C ILE A 124 -5.29 2.08 5.90
N ALA A 125 -4.75 2.79 6.90
CA ALA A 125 -4.09 2.16 8.04
C ALA A 125 -5.02 1.24 8.85
N LYS A 126 -6.34 1.54 8.91
CA LYS A 126 -7.32 0.67 9.58
C LYS A 126 -7.58 -0.64 8.85
N LEU A 127 -7.16 -0.76 7.60
CA LEU A 127 -7.30 -1.97 6.79
C LEU A 127 -6.05 -2.85 6.82
N ASP A 128 -5.03 -2.45 7.60
CA ASP A 128 -3.81 -3.26 7.74
C ASP A 128 -4.15 -4.59 8.41
N GLN A 129 -3.66 -5.66 7.80
CA GLN A 129 -3.80 -7.02 8.30
C GLN A 129 -2.53 -7.43 9.05
N PRO A 130 -2.63 -8.35 10.02
CA PRO A 130 -1.46 -8.97 10.60
C PRO A 130 -0.56 -9.56 9.51
N ILE A 131 0.74 -9.27 9.60
CA ILE A 131 1.73 -9.90 8.72
C ILE A 131 1.87 -11.37 9.16
N PRO A 132 1.74 -12.35 8.25
CA PRO A 132 1.83 -13.77 8.58
C PRO A 132 3.14 -14.16 9.27
N GLU A 133 3.06 -15.06 10.24
CA GLU A 133 4.22 -15.55 11.01
C GLU A 133 5.29 -16.23 10.13
N LYS A 134 4.90 -16.77 8.95
CA LYS A 134 5.86 -17.32 7.99
C LYS A 134 6.96 -16.33 7.58
N PHE A 135 6.70 -15.03 7.66
CA PHE A 135 7.71 -14.01 7.37
C PHE A 135 8.83 -13.95 8.42
N LYS A 136 8.61 -14.41 9.67
CA LYS A 136 9.64 -14.42 10.73
C LYS A 136 10.72 -15.47 10.52
N ASN A 137 10.34 -16.61 9.93
CA ASN A 137 11.18 -17.79 9.82
C ASN A 137 11.68 -18.01 8.39
N SER A 138 11.97 -16.92 7.68
CA SER A 138 12.46 -16.98 6.31
C SER A 138 13.93 -17.44 6.29
N HIS A 139 14.18 -18.70 6.67
CA HIS A 139 15.38 -19.45 6.30
C HIS A 139 15.48 -19.67 4.78
N TYR A 140 14.51 -19.20 3.99
CA TYR A 140 14.61 -19.04 2.55
C TYR A 140 15.55 -17.88 2.21
N ARG A 141 16.83 -18.23 2.24
CA ARG A 141 17.95 -17.49 1.66
C ARG A 141 17.59 -17.07 0.24
N PHE A 142 17.80 -15.78 -0.06
CA PHE A 142 18.11 -15.36 -1.43
C PHE A 142 19.49 -15.90 -1.82
#